data_AF-A0ABD3F9G6-F1
#
_entry.id   AF-A0ABD3F9G6-F1
#
_cell.length_a   1.000
_cell.length_b   1.000
_cell.length_c   1.000
_cell.angle_alpha   90.00
_cell.angle_beta   90.00
_cell.angle_gamma   90.00
#
_symmetry.space_group_name_H-M   'P 1'
#
loop_
_entity.id
_entity.type
_entity.pdbx_description
1 polymer ?
#
loop_
_entity_poly.entity_id
_entity_poly.type
_entity_poly.pdbx_seq_one_letter_code
_entity_poly.pdbx_strand_id
1 'polypeptide(L)'
;MLRTLQVVGVRVQAAKAGKVVKKLQSHLLNLPKLRNVVPDPAADGMKLVLLNTSDCSLKTLQPLREQLSSFLRAESFSFVPHAVQIDSVSDARGEETEINGRKPEHDEVKTLPIGDVLFRPVDPGNVQQLHAINEKLFPVKYGDAFYEYVTDAPEGYCKLGYADDGAAVGAVCCEVEKVKISGKRRFRLCILTIGVLEEYRRSKLGSLMLESVIAQARKDRLAYVYLHVQSCNTAAQRFYFAHGFEVTKLVRNYYSQLNPPHSFLLRKQLTLTR
;
A
#
# COMPACT_ATOMS: atom_id res chain seq x y z
N MET A 1 13.73 26.03 2.09
CA MET A 1 13.52 26.64 3.43
C MET A 1 13.50 25.52 4.47
N LEU A 2 14.15 25.66 5.62
CA LEU A 2 14.14 24.58 6.64
C LEU A 2 12.80 24.59 7.38
N ARG A 3 12.09 23.46 7.39
CA ARG A 3 10.86 23.25 8.17
C ARG A 3 11.13 22.29 9.32
N THR A 4 10.59 22.60 10.49
CA THR A 4 10.61 21.70 11.65
C THR A 4 9.42 20.74 11.60
N LEU A 5 9.69 19.43 11.66
CA LEU A 5 8.68 18.38 11.72
C LEU A 5 8.66 17.75 13.12
N GLN A 6 7.47 17.71 13.74
CA GLN A 6 7.25 17.01 15.01
C GLN A 6 7.05 15.51 14.74
N VAL A 7 7.83 14.68 15.43
CA VAL A 7 7.91 13.23 15.23
C VAL A 7 7.93 12.51 16.58
N VAL A 8 7.75 11.19 16.56
CA VAL A 8 7.91 10.33 17.74
C VAL A 8 9.12 9.44 17.52
N GLY A 9 10.03 9.44 18.49
CA GLY A 9 11.16 8.52 18.54
C GLY A 9 10.91 7.37 19.51
N VAL A 10 11.41 6.18 19.18
CA VAL A 10 11.59 5.09 20.16
C VAL A 10 13.00 5.18 20.72
N ARG A 11 13.13 5.42 22.02
CA ARG A 11 14.42 5.44 22.73
C ARG A 11 14.96 4.04 22.89
N VAL A 12 16.19 3.83 22.41
CA VAL A 12 16.88 2.53 22.41
C VAL A 12 18.35 2.71 22.73
N GLN A 13 18.98 1.70 23.35
CA GLN A 13 20.44 1.64 23.43
C GLN A 13 21.03 1.55 22.02
N ALA A 14 22.17 2.22 21.78
CA ALA A 14 22.81 2.26 20.47
C ALA A 14 23.05 0.85 19.87
N ALA A 15 23.48 -0.11 20.69
CA ALA A 15 23.70 -1.50 20.28
C ALA A 15 22.42 -2.23 19.82
N LYS A 16 21.25 -1.81 20.30
CA LYS A 16 19.95 -2.43 19.98
C LYS A 16 19.21 -1.74 18.84
N ALA A 17 19.68 -0.58 18.38
CA ALA A 17 19.00 0.23 17.36
C ALA A 17 18.74 -0.54 16.07
N GLY A 18 19.69 -1.35 15.58
CA GLY A 18 19.51 -2.16 14.37
C GLY A 18 18.39 -3.20 14.48
N LYS A 19 18.24 -3.86 15.64
CA LYS A 19 17.15 -4.82 15.92
C LYS A 19 15.80 -4.13 15.86
N VAL A 20 15.71 -2.92 16.42
CA VAL A 20 14.48 -2.11 16.46
C VAL A 20 14.14 -1.56 15.08
N VAL A 21 15.10 -1.02 14.33
CA VAL A 21 14.91 -0.59 12.93
C VAL A 21 14.40 -1.73 12.05
N LYS A 22 14.98 -2.94 12.18
CA LYS A 22 14.55 -4.12 11.42
C LYS A 22 13.11 -4.53 11.75
N LYS A 23 12.71 -4.41 13.02
CA LYS A 23 11.36 -4.76 13.49
C LYS A 23 10.32 -3.69 13.14
N LEU A 24 10.73 -2.42 13.14
CA LEU A 24 9.89 -1.25 12.90
C LEU A 24 9.99 -0.70 11.47
N GLN A 25 10.59 -1.44 10.55
CA GLN A 25 10.93 -0.96 9.21
C GLN A 25 9.75 -0.32 8.46
N SER A 26 8.52 -0.84 8.63
CA SER A 26 7.29 -0.32 8.03
C SER A 26 6.74 0.95 8.69
N HIS A 27 7.26 1.34 9.84
CA HIS A 27 6.82 2.47 10.66
C HIS A 27 7.86 3.60 10.72
N LEU A 28 9.01 3.46 10.05
CA LEU A 28 10.05 4.49 10.04
C LEU A 28 9.64 5.70 9.20
N LEU A 29 10.11 6.88 9.61
CA LEU A 29 9.81 8.16 8.95
C LEU A 29 10.29 8.23 7.49
N ASN A 30 11.45 7.64 7.17
CA ASN A 30 11.97 7.43 5.81
C ASN A 30 11.91 8.67 4.90
N LEU A 31 12.36 9.83 5.38
CA LEU A 31 12.46 11.05 4.57
C LEU A 31 13.81 11.13 3.84
N PRO A 32 13.86 11.68 2.60
CA PRO A 32 15.11 11.91 1.89
C PRO A 32 16.09 12.71 2.76
N LYS A 33 17.36 12.30 2.78
CA LYS A 33 18.45 12.93 3.54
C LYS A 33 18.31 12.90 5.07
N LEU A 34 17.27 12.27 5.63
CA LEU A 34 17.08 12.11 7.07
C LEU A 34 17.40 10.67 7.52
N ARG A 35 18.26 10.53 8.54
CA ARG A 35 18.52 9.23 9.15
C ARG A 35 17.36 8.84 10.06
N ASN A 36 16.87 7.60 9.93
CA ASN A 36 15.83 7.08 10.83
C ASN A 36 16.32 6.81 12.27
N VAL A 37 17.64 6.86 12.51
CA VAL A 37 18.22 6.71 13.84
C VAL A 37 19.07 7.93 14.13
N VAL A 38 18.71 8.67 15.18
CA VAL A 38 19.39 9.89 15.61
C VAL A 38 19.85 9.78 17.07
N PRO A 39 20.84 10.55 17.53
CA PRO A 39 21.17 10.64 18.96
C PRO A 39 19.97 11.11 19.79
N ASP A 40 19.84 10.58 21.01
CA ASP A 40 18.86 11.12 21.97
C ASP A 40 19.50 12.27 22.76
N PRO A 41 19.02 13.52 22.62
CA PRO A 41 19.61 14.66 23.32
C PRO A 41 19.41 14.61 24.85
N ALA A 42 18.45 13.81 25.33
CA ALA A 42 18.10 13.72 26.75
C ALA A 42 18.73 12.50 27.45
N ALA A 43 19.46 11.65 26.74
CA ALA A 43 20.11 10.47 27.33
C ALA A 43 21.38 10.09 26.55
N ASP A 44 22.53 10.24 27.20
CA ASP A 44 23.82 9.88 26.60
C ASP A 44 23.93 8.36 26.34
N GLY A 45 24.54 7.99 25.22
CA GLY A 45 24.62 6.60 24.75
C GLY A 45 23.31 6.00 24.19
N MET A 46 22.19 6.73 24.23
CA MET A 46 20.91 6.32 23.66
C MET A 46 20.68 6.91 22.27
N LYS A 47 19.85 6.24 21.48
CA LYS A 47 19.40 6.66 20.15
C LYS A 47 17.89 6.72 20.10
N LEU A 48 17.36 7.57 19.22
CA LEU A 48 15.96 7.63 18.86
C LEU A 48 15.76 7.01 17.48
N VAL A 49 14.90 6.01 17.38
CA VAL A 49 14.40 5.48 16.10
C VAL A 49 13.15 6.26 15.71
N LEU A 50 13.24 7.07 14.66
CA LEU A 50 12.20 8.01 14.24
C LEU A 50 11.06 7.29 13.51
N LEU A 51 9.85 7.47 14.01
CA LEU A 51 8.64 6.89 13.45
C LEU A 51 7.89 7.90 12.58
N ASN A 52 7.24 7.39 11.54
CA ASN A 52 6.25 8.15 10.78
C ASN A 52 4.98 8.32 11.62
N THR A 53 4.62 9.55 11.93
CA THR A 53 3.49 9.91 12.81
C THR A 53 2.22 10.29 12.07
N SER A 54 2.18 10.15 10.73
CA SER A 54 1.01 10.50 9.90
C SER A 54 -0.30 9.82 10.33
N ASP A 55 -0.22 8.73 11.09
CA ASP A 55 -1.37 7.91 11.51
C ASP A 55 -1.39 7.63 13.03
N CYS A 56 -0.78 8.48 13.87
CA CYS A 56 -0.72 8.25 15.32
C CYS A 56 -1.12 9.48 16.14
N SER A 57 -2.11 9.31 17.03
CA SER A 57 -2.34 10.26 18.11
C SER A 57 -1.12 10.25 19.05
N LEU A 58 -0.46 11.40 19.17
CA LEU A 58 0.69 11.66 20.06
C LEU A 58 0.41 11.29 21.53
N LYS A 59 -0.86 11.11 21.92
CA LYS A 59 -1.29 10.76 23.28
C LYS A 59 -1.54 9.26 23.50
N THR A 60 -1.88 8.48 22.47
CA THR A 60 -2.34 7.08 22.65
C THR A 60 -1.56 6.02 21.86
N LEU A 61 -0.77 6.42 20.84
CA LEU A 61 0.09 5.52 20.05
C LEU A 61 -0.65 4.25 19.53
N GLN A 62 -1.95 4.37 19.24
CA GLN A 62 -2.72 3.34 18.53
C GLN A 62 -2.76 3.70 17.04
N PRO A 63 -2.66 2.70 16.13
CA PRO A 63 -2.71 1.26 16.38
C PRO A 63 -1.33 0.61 16.63
N LEU A 64 -0.23 1.40 16.63
CA LEU A 64 1.14 0.91 16.94
C LEU A 64 1.19 0.02 18.20
N ARG A 65 0.34 0.29 19.19
CA ARG A 65 0.24 -0.44 20.46
C ARG A 65 -0.06 -1.93 20.30
N GLU A 66 -0.88 -2.39 19.36
CA GLU A 66 -1.33 -3.79 19.38
C GLU A 66 -0.31 -4.77 18.80
N GLN A 67 0.46 -4.37 17.78
CA GLN A 67 1.51 -5.22 17.19
C GLN A 67 2.88 -5.08 17.85
N LEU A 68 3.13 -4.00 18.60
CA LEU A 68 4.46 -3.71 19.16
C LEU A 68 4.52 -3.73 20.69
N SER A 69 3.39 -3.75 21.40
CA SER A 69 3.42 -3.62 22.86
C SER A 69 4.06 -4.79 23.60
N SER A 70 4.11 -6.00 23.04
CA SER A 70 4.84 -7.13 23.63
C SER A 70 6.37 -6.95 23.51
N PHE A 71 6.84 -6.50 22.35
CA PHE A 71 8.26 -6.25 22.08
C PHE A 71 8.79 -5.03 22.84
N LEU A 72 8.00 -3.96 22.92
CA LEU A 72 8.37 -2.71 23.58
C LEU A 72 8.37 -2.84 25.11
N ARG A 73 7.44 -3.62 25.69
CA ARG A 73 7.40 -3.90 27.14
C ARG A 73 8.52 -4.84 27.60
N ALA A 74 8.87 -5.85 26.79
CA ALA A 74 9.90 -6.82 27.15
C ALA A 74 11.32 -6.21 27.24
N GLU A 75 11.57 -5.09 26.56
CA GLU A 75 12.90 -4.47 26.45
C GLU A 75 12.95 -3.05 27.06
N SER A 76 11.90 -2.62 27.76
CA SER A 76 11.79 -1.30 28.44
C SER A 76 12.00 -0.07 27.54
N PHE A 77 11.49 -0.09 26.31
CA PHE A 77 11.61 1.06 25.41
C PHE A 77 10.56 2.15 25.72
N SER A 78 10.97 3.42 25.62
CA SER A 78 10.10 4.58 25.82
C SER A 78 9.89 5.36 24.53
N PHE A 79 8.69 5.90 24.36
CA PHE A 79 8.37 6.81 23.28
C PHE A 79 8.67 8.24 23.72
N VAL A 80 9.34 9.00 22.85
CA VAL A 80 9.78 10.36 23.15
C VAL A 80 9.34 11.27 22.00
N PRO A 81 8.57 12.34 22.27
CA PRO A 81 8.35 13.39 21.29
C PRO A 81 9.67 14.02 20.86
N HIS A 82 9.85 14.27 19.57
CA HIS A 82 11.09 14.83 19.04
C HIS A 82 10.81 15.73 17.83
N ALA A 83 11.75 16.59 17.47
CA ALA A 83 11.63 17.50 16.34
C ALA A 83 12.84 17.36 15.41
N VAL A 84 12.61 17.30 14.11
CA VAL A 84 13.67 17.22 13.08
C VAL A 84 13.53 18.35 12.08
N GLN A 85 14.65 18.90 11.62
CA GLN A 85 14.69 19.92 10.57
C GLN A 85 14.79 19.25 9.20
N ILE A 86 13.97 19.68 8.23
CA ILE A 86 13.95 19.17 6.85
C ILE A 86 13.98 20.32 5.83
N ASP A 87 14.69 20.15 4.72
CA ASP A 87 14.79 21.15 3.65
C ASP A 87 13.55 21.12 2.74
N SER A 88 12.94 22.28 2.48
CA SER A 88 11.90 22.48 1.47
C SER A 88 12.46 23.13 0.20
N VAL A 89 12.78 22.31 -0.81
CA VAL A 89 12.97 22.65 -2.24
C VAL A 89 12.88 21.32 -3.01
N SER A 90 12.15 21.08 -4.11
CA SER A 90 10.92 21.59 -4.73
C SER A 90 10.62 20.62 -5.90
N ASP A 91 9.45 19.99 -5.97
CA ASP A 91 8.86 19.66 -7.27
C ASP A 91 8.36 21.00 -7.82
N ALA A 92 9.09 21.59 -8.78
CA ALA A 92 8.75 22.87 -9.38
C ALA A 92 8.66 22.73 -10.90
N ARG A 93 7.44 22.89 -11.45
CA ARG A 93 7.05 23.80 -12.54
C ARG A 93 5.55 24.11 -12.36
N GLY A 94 5.05 25.35 -12.37
CA GLY A 94 5.69 26.61 -12.71
C GLY A 94 4.99 27.83 -12.08
N GLU A 95 5.81 28.88 -11.94
CA GLU A 95 5.53 30.32 -12.06
C GLU A 95 4.23 30.86 -11.44
N GLU A 96 4.34 31.30 -10.19
CA GLU A 96 3.52 32.35 -9.59
C GLU A 96 4.03 33.72 -10.07
N THR A 97 3.12 34.54 -10.60
CA THR A 97 3.25 36.00 -10.55
C THR A 97 2.22 36.47 -9.53
N GLU A 98 2.67 36.94 -8.36
CA GLU A 98 1.83 37.59 -7.34
C GLU A 98 1.28 38.91 -7.88
N ILE A 99 -0.02 39.23 -7.69
CA ILE A 99 -0.50 40.51 -7.10
C ILE A 99 -1.91 40.32 -6.45
N ASN A 100 -1.98 40.67 -5.16
CA ASN A 100 -3.11 41.11 -4.31
C ASN A 100 -4.41 40.29 -4.14
N GLY A 101 -4.60 39.87 -2.88
CA GLY A 101 -5.72 40.37 -2.07
C GLY A 101 -7.10 39.80 -2.35
N ARG A 102 -7.36 38.55 -1.94
CA ARG A 102 -8.72 38.09 -1.58
C ARG A 102 -8.65 36.99 -0.52
N LYS A 103 -9.64 37.00 0.39
CA LYS A 103 -9.85 36.04 1.49
C LYS A 103 -9.71 34.58 1.03
N PRO A 104 -9.38 33.64 1.93
CA PRO A 104 -9.26 32.23 1.57
C PRO A 104 -10.64 31.70 1.20
N GLU A 105 -10.89 31.57 -0.10
CA GLU A 105 -11.91 30.65 -0.59
C GLU A 105 -11.40 29.23 -0.32
N HIS A 106 -12.30 28.40 0.20
CA HIS A 106 -12.07 26.98 0.41
C HIS A 106 -11.48 26.37 -0.86
N ASP A 107 -10.30 25.75 -0.75
CA ASP A 107 -9.86 24.76 -1.73
C ASP A 107 -10.95 23.68 -1.77
N GLU A 108 -11.81 23.75 -2.78
CA GLU A 108 -12.69 22.65 -3.15
C GLU A 108 -11.81 21.44 -3.39
N VAL A 109 -11.88 20.49 -2.46
CA VAL A 109 -11.64 19.09 -2.77
C VAL A 109 -12.47 18.83 -4.01
N LYS A 110 -11.84 18.64 -5.17
CA LYS A 110 -12.52 18.08 -6.35
C LYS A 110 -12.98 16.67 -5.97
N THR A 111 -14.12 16.60 -5.30
CA THR A 111 -14.94 15.41 -5.24
C THR A 111 -15.46 15.26 -6.65
N LEU A 112 -14.71 14.54 -7.50
CA LEU A 112 -15.37 13.91 -8.63
C LEU A 112 -16.54 13.15 -8.01
N PRO A 113 -17.79 13.43 -8.41
CA PRO A 113 -18.91 12.63 -7.96
C PRO A 113 -18.62 11.23 -8.48
N ILE A 114 -18.09 10.38 -7.60
CA ILE A 114 -18.10 8.95 -7.86
C ILE A 114 -19.58 8.63 -7.79
N GLY A 115 -20.23 8.68 -8.95
CA GLY A 115 -21.55 8.11 -9.08
C GLY A 115 -21.50 6.60 -8.84
N ASP A 116 -22.56 5.92 -9.23
CA ASP A 116 -22.65 4.48 -9.02
C ASP A 116 -21.63 3.73 -9.89
N VAL A 117 -20.48 3.36 -9.31
CA VAL A 117 -19.49 2.56 -10.03
C VAL A 117 -19.97 1.14 -10.21
N LEU A 118 -20.11 0.75 -11.48
CA LEU A 118 -20.56 -0.57 -11.87
C LEU A 118 -19.36 -1.49 -12.09
N PHE A 119 -19.31 -2.61 -11.35
CA PHE A 119 -18.34 -3.67 -11.60
C PHE A 119 -18.94 -4.74 -12.51
N ARG A 120 -18.30 -5.01 -13.65
CA ARG A 120 -18.70 -6.06 -14.60
C ARG A 120 -17.63 -7.15 -14.70
N PRO A 121 -18.00 -8.43 -14.87
CA PRO A 121 -17.04 -9.48 -15.21
C PRO A 121 -16.24 -9.13 -16.47
N VAL A 122 -14.99 -9.56 -16.52
CA VAL A 122 -14.21 -9.49 -17.77
C VAL A 122 -14.69 -10.58 -18.72
N ASP A 123 -14.96 -10.22 -19.97
CA ASP A 123 -15.48 -11.12 -21.01
C ASP A 123 -14.88 -10.75 -22.37
N PRO A 124 -15.07 -11.57 -23.42
CA PRO A 124 -14.54 -11.28 -24.76
C PRO A 124 -15.02 -9.94 -25.35
N GLY A 125 -16.17 -9.42 -24.92
CA GLY A 125 -16.72 -8.14 -25.38
C GLY A 125 -16.06 -6.91 -24.74
N ASN A 126 -15.40 -7.05 -23.59
CA ASN A 126 -14.79 -5.95 -22.86
C ASN A 126 -13.28 -6.07 -22.61
N VAL A 127 -12.65 -7.20 -22.94
CA VAL A 127 -11.22 -7.46 -22.66
C VAL A 127 -10.26 -6.43 -23.28
N GLN A 128 -10.62 -5.82 -24.42
CA GLN A 128 -9.81 -4.76 -25.03
C GLN A 128 -9.78 -3.49 -24.18
N GLN A 129 -10.84 -3.21 -23.43
CA GLN A 129 -10.85 -2.09 -22.47
C GLN A 129 -9.95 -2.41 -21.27
N LEU A 130 -9.95 -3.67 -20.80
CA LEU A 130 -9.01 -4.13 -19.78
C LEU A 130 -7.55 -3.97 -20.24
N HIS A 131 -7.25 -4.32 -21.49
CA HIS A 131 -5.94 -4.12 -22.08
C HIS A 131 -5.53 -2.64 -22.02
N ALA A 132 -6.38 -1.74 -22.51
CA ALA A 132 -6.13 -0.30 -22.47
C ALA A 132 -5.95 0.26 -21.03
N ILE A 133 -6.70 -0.29 -20.06
CA ILE A 133 -6.57 0.08 -18.65
C ILE A 133 -5.23 -0.40 -18.07
N ASN A 134 -4.87 -1.65 -18.29
CA ASN A 134 -3.60 -2.20 -17.80
C ASN A 134 -2.39 -1.45 -18.37
N GLU A 135 -2.43 -1.09 -19.66
CA GLU A 135 -1.39 -0.31 -20.34
C GLU A 135 -1.12 1.05 -19.68
N LYS A 136 -2.16 1.69 -19.14
CA LYS A 136 -2.07 2.96 -18.40
C LYS A 136 -1.63 2.77 -16.96
N LEU A 137 -2.07 1.69 -16.31
CA LEU A 137 -1.90 1.48 -14.88
C LEU A 137 -0.56 0.84 -14.49
N PHE A 138 -0.02 -0.03 -15.35
CA PHE A 138 1.13 -0.85 -15.00
C PHE A 138 2.30 -0.62 -15.95
N PRO A 139 3.53 -0.51 -15.41
CA PRO A 139 4.73 -0.40 -16.25
C PRO A 139 5.13 -1.74 -16.89
N VAL A 140 4.55 -2.86 -16.43
CA VAL A 140 4.76 -4.20 -17.00
C VAL A 140 3.72 -4.46 -18.07
N LYS A 141 4.16 -4.93 -19.24
CA LYS A 141 3.31 -5.32 -20.36
C LYS A 141 2.88 -6.78 -20.19
N TYR A 142 1.57 -7.03 -20.19
CA TYR A 142 0.98 -8.36 -20.15
C TYR A 142 0.74 -8.84 -21.59
N GLY A 143 1.07 -10.10 -21.89
CA GLY A 143 0.86 -10.69 -23.21
C GLY A 143 -0.53 -11.33 -23.38
N ASP A 144 -0.83 -11.80 -24.59
CA ASP A 144 -2.16 -12.31 -24.98
C ASP A 144 -2.67 -13.43 -24.07
N ALA A 145 -1.79 -14.34 -23.63
CA ALA A 145 -2.16 -15.43 -22.72
C ALA A 145 -2.77 -14.95 -21.39
N PHE A 146 -2.38 -13.77 -20.89
CA PHE A 146 -3.02 -13.18 -19.72
C PHE A 146 -4.46 -12.77 -20.04
N TYR A 147 -4.69 -12.13 -21.19
CA TYR A 147 -6.00 -11.63 -21.60
C TYR A 147 -6.96 -12.76 -21.98
N GLU A 148 -6.45 -13.83 -22.60
CA GLU A 148 -7.21 -15.07 -22.84
C GLU A 148 -7.61 -15.74 -21.52
N TYR A 149 -6.69 -15.80 -20.55
CA TYR A 149 -6.99 -16.38 -19.24
C TYR A 149 -8.11 -15.62 -18.51
N VAL A 150 -8.03 -14.29 -18.45
CA VAL A 150 -8.96 -13.50 -17.62
C VAL A 150 -10.39 -13.48 -18.17
N THR A 151 -10.59 -13.74 -19.47
CA THR A 151 -11.93 -13.90 -20.07
C THR A 151 -12.59 -15.23 -19.70
N ASP A 152 -11.80 -16.25 -19.38
CA ASP A 152 -12.26 -17.59 -18.97
C ASP A 152 -12.04 -17.88 -17.48
N ALA A 153 -11.64 -16.86 -16.71
CA ALA A 153 -11.35 -16.99 -15.29
C ALA A 153 -12.62 -17.39 -14.50
N PRO A 154 -12.47 -18.11 -13.37
CA PRO A 154 -13.62 -18.47 -12.54
C PRO A 154 -14.41 -17.22 -12.12
N GLU A 155 -15.73 -17.38 -12.01
CA GLU A 155 -16.65 -16.27 -11.76
C GLU A 155 -16.26 -15.48 -10.49
N GLY A 156 -16.31 -14.14 -10.61
CA GLY A 156 -16.12 -13.24 -9.48
C GLY A 156 -14.68 -12.83 -9.19
N TYR A 157 -13.70 -13.32 -9.96
CA TYR A 157 -12.26 -13.02 -9.74
C TYR A 157 -11.65 -11.99 -10.70
N CYS A 158 -12.27 -11.76 -11.86
CA CYS A 158 -11.84 -10.76 -12.85
C CYS A 158 -12.97 -9.77 -13.15
N LYS A 159 -12.73 -8.48 -12.90
CA LYS A 159 -13.73 -7.42 -13.02
C LYS A 159 -13.14 -6.12 -13.57
N LEU A 160 -13.94 -5.42 -14.38
CA LEU A 160 -13.75 -4.03 -14.78
C LEU A 160 -14.72 -3.13 -14.01
N GLY A 161 -14.23 -1.99 -13.53
CA GLY A 161 -15.03 -0.94 -12.92
C GLY A 161 -15.33 0.16 -13.93
N TYR A 162 -16.59 0.58 -13.99
CA TYR A 162 -17.10 1.60 -14.89
C TYR A 162 -17.67 2.79 -14.13
N ALA A 163 -17.35 4.01 -14.56
CA ALA A 163 -18.04 5.22 -14.11
C ALA A 163 -19.41 5.37 -14.81
N ASP A 164 -20.23 6.30 -14.32
CA ASP A 164 -21.59 6.57 -14.82
C ASP A 164 -21.65 6.91 -16.31
N ASP A 165 -20.60 7.53 -16.83
CA ASP A 165 -20.45 7.87 -18.25
C ASP A 165 -20.07 6.66 -19.13
N GLY A 166 -19.94 5.47 -18.52
CA GLY A 166 -19.55 4.24 -19.19
C GLY A 166 -18.04 4.10 -19.39
N ALA A 167 -17.21 5.02 -18.89
CA ALA A 167 -15.76 4.91 -18.97
C ALA A 167 -15.24 3.81 -18.03
N ALA A 168 -14.35 2.96 -18.52
CA ALA A 168 -13.60 2.04 -17.66
C ALA A 168 -12.60 2.83 -16.82
N VAL A 169 -12.62 2.65 -15.50
CA VAL A 169 -11.83 3.45 -14.54
C VAL A 169 -10.90 2.62 -13.66
N GLY A 170 -11.04 1.31 -13.67
CA GLY A 170 -10.18 0.41 -12.90
C GLY A 170 -10.49 -1.05 -13.18
N ALA A 171 -9.62 -1.92 -12.69
CA ALA A 171 -9.77 -3.36 -12.85
C ALA A 171 -9.17 -4.12 -11.68
N VAL A 172 -9.65 -5.35 -11.49
CA VAL A 172 -9.00 -6.39 -10.68
C VAL A 172 -9.06 -7.70 -11.45
N CYS A 173 -7.93 -8.39 -11.58
CA CYS A 173 -7.85 -9.71 -12.20
C CYS A 173 -7.04 -10.63 -11.30
N CYS A 174 -7.57 -11.83 -11.07
CA CYS A 174 -6.96 -12.80 -10.17
C CYS A 174 -6.89 -14.18 -10.81
N GLU A 175 -5.98 -15.00 -10.32
CA GLU A 175 -5.83 -16.41 -10.68
C GLU A 175 -6.04 -17.31 -9.46
N VAL A 176 -6.83 -18.36 -9.64
CA VAL A 176 -7.05 -19.39 -8.62
C VAL A 176 -6.06 -20.53 -8.83
N GLU A 177 -5.11 -20.66 -7.92
CA GLU A 177 -4.03 -21.65 -8.03
C GLU A 177 -4.25 -22.86 -7.13
N LYS A 178 -4.00 -24.05 -7.68
CA LYS A 178 -3.98 -25.32 -6.92
C LYS A 178 -2.65 -25.47 -6.19
N VAL A 179 -2.71 -25.72 -4.88
CA VAL A 179 -1.52 -25.92 -4.04
C VAL A 179 -1.66 -27.10 -3.10
N LYS A 180 -0.52 -27.67 -2.67
CA LYS A 180 -0.48 -28.64 -1.55
C LYS A 180 0.02 -27.93 -0.30
N ILE A 181 -0.81 -27.87 0.74
CA ILE A 181 -0.47 -27.28 2.04
C ILE A 181 -0.60 -28.39 3.08
N SER A 182 0.51 -28.73 3.74
CA SER A 182 0.58 -29.82 4.73
C SER A 182 0.00 -31.13 4.19
N GLY A 183 0.36 -31.49 2.96
CA GLY A 183 -0.11 -32.70 2.27
C GLY A 183 -1.55 -32.65 1.73
N LYS A 184 -2.35 -31.63 2.08
CA LYS A 184 -3.74 -31.49 1.61
C LYS A 184 -3.83 -30.57 0.39
N ARG A 185 -4.65 -30.96 -0.59
CA ARG A 185 -4.97 -30.10 -1.75
C ARG A 185 -5.81 -28.91 -1.26
N ARG A 186 -5.36 -27.70 -1.59
CA ARG A 186 -6.00 -26.42 -1.28
C ARG A 186 -5.92 -25.52 -2.50
N PHE A 187 -6.66 -24.42 -2.45
CA PHE A 187 -6.60 -23.36 -3.46
C PHE A 187 -6.11 -22.07 -2.80
N ARG A 188 -5.44 -21.21 -3.55
CA ARG A 188 -5.04 -19.86 -3.14
C ARG A 188 -5.36 -18.87 -4.25
N LEU A 189 -5.55 -17.60 -3.90
CA LEU A 189 -5.81 -16.54 -4.87
C LEU A 189 -4.54 -15.71 -5.09
N CYS A 190 -4.09 -15.60 -6.34
CA CYS A 190 -3.09 -14.63 -6.76
C CYS A 190 -3.81 -13.41 -7.36
N ILE A 191 -3.58 -12.21 -6.83
CA ILE A 191 -4.03 -10.99 -7.51
C ILE A 191 -2.96 -10.65 -8.56
N LEU A 192 -3.32 -10.77 -9.83
CA LEU A 192 -2.43 -10.54 -10.97
C LEU A 192 -2.29 -9.05 -11.26
N THR A 193 -3.42 -8.36 -11.35
CA THR A 193 -3.52 -6.90 -11.51
C THR A 193 -4.63 -6.37 -10.63
N ILE A 194 -4.39 -5.20 -10.03
CA ILE A 194 -5.45 -4.38 -9.44
C ILE A 194 -5.02 -2.92 -9.49
N GLY A 195 -5.88 -2.07 -10.00
CA GLY A 195 -5.57 -0.66 -10.10
C GLY A 195 -6.75 0.18 -10.53
N VAL A 196 -6.63 1.47 -10.26
CA VAL A 196 -7.63 2.50 -10.55
C VAL A 196 -6.88 3.65 -11.20
N LEU A 197 -7.46 4.21 -12.27
CA LEU A 197 -6.95 5.37 -12.97
C LEU A 197 -6.76 6.53 -11.99
N GLU A 198 -5.73 7.35 -12.21
CA GLU A 198 -5.22 8.29 -11.22
C GLU A 198 -6.28 9.27 -10.73
N GLU A 199 -7.09 9.77 -11.65
CA GLU A 199 -8.18 10.71 -11.42
C GLU A 199 -9.26 10.12 -10.50
N TYR A 200 -9.41 8.79 -10.52
CA TYR A 200 -10.39 8.05 -9.73
C TYR A 200 -9.77 7.40 -8.49
N ARG A 201 -8.50 7.66 -8.14
CA ARG A 201 -7.91 7.11 -6.91
C ARG A 201 -8.47 7.79 -5.67
N ARG A 202 -8.23 7.16 -4.50
CA ARG A 202 -8.67 7.66 -3.17
C ARG A 202 -10.21 7.75 -2.97
N SER A 203 -10.97 7.22 -3.93
CA SER A 203 -12.42 7.06 -4.00
C SER A 203 -12.99 5.78 -3.37
N LYS A 204 -12.15 4.97 -2.70
CA LYS A 204 -12.46 3.60 -2.24
C LYS A 204 -12.67 2.54 -3.32
N LEU A 205 -12.59 2.86 -4.62
CA LEU A 205 -12.77 1.86 -5.69
C LEU A 205 -11.80 0.68 -5.60
N GLY A 206 -10.52 0.95 -5.32
CA GLY A 206 -9.54 -0.11 -5.09
C GLY A 206 -9.92 -1.03 -3.92
N SER A 207 -10.44 -0.45 -2.83
CA SER A 207 -10.92 -1.21 -1.67
C SER A 207 -12.12 -2.06 -2.03
N LEU A 208 -13.12 -1.50 -2.73
CA LEU A 208 -14.30 -2.25 -3.19
C LEU A 208 -13.91 -3.45 -4.07
N MET A 209 -13.02 -3.25 -5.04
CA MET A 209 -12.52 -4.34 -5.89
C MET A 209 -11.80 -5.42 -5.08
N LEU A 210 -10.88 -5.02 -4.19
CA LEU A 210 -10.11 -5.94 -3.37
C LEU A 210 -11.01 -6.74 -2.41
N GLU A 211 -11.93 -6.06 -1.73
CA GLU A 211 -12.88 -6.69 -0.81
C GLU A 211 -13.80 -7.66 -1.54
N SER A 212 -14.23 -7.31 -2.76
CA SER A 212 -15.07 -8.17 -3.60
C SER A 212 -14.39 -9.50 -3.92
N VAL A 213 -13.14 -9.49 -4.38
CA VAL A 213 -12.41 -10.74 -4.69
C VAL A 213 -12.02 -11.52 -3.44
N ILE A 214 -11.77 -10.85 -2.30
CA ILE A 214 -11.55 -11.51 -1.01
C ILE A 214 -12.83 -12.19 -0.51
N ALA A 215 -13.99 -11.54 -0.66
CA ALA A 215 -15.28 -12.12 -0.29
C ALA A 215 -15.58 -13.37 -1.12
N GLN A 216 -15.34 -13.31 -2.43
CA GLN A 216 -15.45 -14.48 -3.31
C GLN A 216 -14.48 -15.60 -2.90
N ALA A 217 -13.21 -15.28 -2.62
CA ALA A 217 -12.22 -16.26 -2.16
C ALA A 217 -12.60 -16.94 -0.83
N ARG A 218 -13.26 -16.21 0.09
CA ARG A 218 -13.79 -16.78 1.33
C ARG A 218 -14.96 -17.73 1.05
N LYS A 219 -15.89 -17.34 0.18
CA LYS A 219 -17.02 -18.16 -0.25
C LYS A 219 -16.53 -19.50 -0.83
N ASP A 220 -15.49 -19.44 -1.65
CA ASP A 220 -14.87 -20.60 -2.29
C ASP A 220 -13.86 -21.34 -1.40
N ARG A 221 -13.72 -20.93 -0.14
CA ARG A 221 -12.86 -21.55 0.89
C ARG A 221 -11.39 -21.66 0.48
N LEU A 222 -10.88 -20.65 -0.22
CA LEU A 222 -9.45 -20.54 -0.53
C LEU A 222 -8.65 -20.34 0.76
N ALA A 223 -7.42 -20.84 0.78
CA ALA A 223 -6.56 -20.81 1.95
C ALA A 223 -6.06 -19.40 2.26
N TYR A 224 -5.63 -18.64 1.26
CA TYR A 224 -5.11 -17.29 1.42
C TYR A 224 -5.13 -16.53 0.09
N VAL A 225 -5.01 -15.21 0.17
CA VAL A 225 -4.79 -14.32 -0.97
C VAL A 225 -3.36 -13.80 -0.92
N TYR A 226 -2.70 -13.66 -2.07
CA TYR A 226 -1.37 -13.11 -2.15
C TYR A 226 -1.15 -12.31 -3.44
N LEU A 227 -0.10 -11.49 -3.45
CA LEU A 227 0.30 -10.69 -4.62
C LEU A 227 1.76 -10.26 -4.52
N HIS A 228 2.26 -9.74 -5.64
CA HIS A 228 3.57 -9.12 -5.75
C HIS A 228 3.41 -7.60 -5.88
N VAL A 229 4.18 -6.85 -5.10
CA VAL A 229 4.21 -5.38 -5.18
C VAL A 229 5.65 -4.90 -5.29
N GLN A 230 5.94 -4.00 -6.23
CA GLN A 230 7.28 -3.46 -6.37
C GLN A 230 7.74 -2.80 -5.05
N SER A 231 8.99 -3.04 -4.68
CA SER A 231 9.57 -2.63 -3.40
C SER A 231 9.51 -1.11 -3.14
N CYS A 232 9.57 -0.30 -4.20
CA CYS A 232 9.44 1.16 -4.12
C CYS A 232 7.98 1.66 -4.17
N ASN A 233 7.00 0.82 -4.49
CA ASN A 233 5.59 1.21 -4.56
C ASN A 233 4.96 1.24 -3.15
N THR A 234 5.34 2.25 -2.38
CA THR A 234 4.93 2.44 -0.98
C THR A 234 3.43 2.71 -0.85
N ALA A 235 2.81 3.36 -1.84
CA ALA A 235 1.38 3.61 -1.88
C ALA A 235 0.57 2.30 -1.93
N ALA A 236 0.92 1.38 -2.83
CA ALA A 236 0.28 0.07 -2.91
C ALA A 236 0.54 -0.78 -1.67
N GLN A 237 1.76 -0.76 -1.13
CA GLN A 237 2.08 -1.45 0.13
C GLN A 237 1.18 -0.98 1.27
N ARG A 238 1.04 0.34 1.50
CA ARG A 238 0.14 0.91 2.51
C ARG A 238 -1.30 0.50 2.29
N PHE A 239 -1.76 0.53 1.03
CA PHE A 239 -3.09 0.07 0.67
C PHE A 239 -3.33 -1.38 1.09
N TYR A 240 -2.43 -2.32 0.76
CA TYR A 240 -2.61 -3.72 1.14
C TYR A 240 -2.46 -3.96 2.64
N PHE A 241 -1.55 -3.27 3.32
CA PHE A 241 -1.41 -3.37 4.78
C PHE A 241 -2.69 -2.92 5.50
N ALA A 242 -3.33 -1.85 5.04
CA ALA A 242 -4.62 -1.42 5.57
C ALA A 242 -5.73 -2.47 5.39
N HIS A 243 -5.63 -3.34 4.38
CA HIS A 243 -6.54 -4.47 4.17
C HIS A 243 -6.03 -5.76 4.85
N GLY A 244 -5.04 -5.68 5.74
CA GLY A 244 -4.53 -6.78 6.54
C GLY A 244 -3.72 -7.81 5.75
N PHE A 245 -3.01 -7.37 4.71
CA PHE A 245 -1.93 -8.16 4.11
C PHE A 245 -0.63 -7.94 4.89
N GLU A 246 0.24 -8.94 4.89
CA GLU A 246 1.55 -8.90 5.53
C GLU A 246 2.65 -9.26 4.54
N VAL A 247 3.83 -8.67 4.70
CA VAL A 247 5.02 -9.05 3.93
C VAL A 247 5.48 -10.42 4.38
N THR A 248 5.57 -11.35 3.43
CA THR A 248 6.08 -12.70 3.70
C THR A 248 7.48 -12.92 3.15
N LYS A 249 7.81 -12.28 2.03
CA LYS A 249 9.09 -12.48 1.34
C LYS A 249 9.50 -11.24 0.54
N LEU A 250 10.79 -10.95 0.52
CA LEU A 250 11.41 -10.11 -0.51
C LEU A 250 11.86 -10.99 -1.67
N VAL A 251 11.37 -10.71 -2.87
CA VAL A 251 11.75 -11.38 -4.12
C VAL A 251 12.66 -10.44 -4.90
N ARG A 252 13.95 -10.78 -4.97
CA ARG A 252 14.94 -9.99 -5.72
C ARG A 252 14.78 -10.24 -7.22
N ASN A 253 15.09 -9.22 -8.00
CA ASN A 253 15.09 -9.24 -9.47
C ASN A 253 13.80 -9.83 -10.08
N TYR A 254 12.65 -9.50 -9.49
CA TYR A 254 11.35 -10.00 -9.95
C TYR A 254 10.89 -9.29 -11.22
N TYR A 255 10.99 -7.96 -11.26
CA TYR A 255 10.66 -7.16 -12.43
C TYR A 255 11.94 -6.81 -13.19
N SER A 256 12.37 -7.67 -14.09
CA SER A 256 13.67 -7.55 -14.79
C SER A 256 13.86 -6.23 -15.55
N GLN A 257 12.77 -5.59 -15.98
CA GLN A 257 12.79 -4.35 -16.77
C GLN A 257 12.55 -3.09 -15.93
N LEU A 258 12.34 -3.20 -14.62
CA LEU A 258 12.05 -2.05 -13.74
C LEU A 258 13.20 -1.78 -12.78
N ASN A 259 13.33 -0.52 -12.35
CA ASN A 259 14.29 -0.11 -11.32
C ASN A 259 13.58 0.60 -10.15
N PRO A 260 13.71 0.13 -8.90
CA PRO A 260 14.35 -1.12 -8.49
C PRO A 260 13.55 -2.36 -8.97
N PRO A 261 14.23 -3.49 -9.27
CA PRO A 261 13.58 -4.68 -9.83
C PRO A 261 12.96 -5.58 -8.76
N HIS A 262 13.06 -5.20 -7.48
CA HIS A 262 12.66 -6.04 -6.36
C HIS A 262 11.16 -5.92 -6.06
N SER A 263 10.58 -7.01 -5.59
CA SER A 263 9.17 -7.11 -5.23
C SER A 263 9.00 -7.68 -3.82
N PHE A 264 7.97 -7.24 -3.11
CA PHE A 264 7.50 -7.91 -1.89
C PHE A 264 6.34 -8.84 -2.23
N LEU A 265 6.40 -10.08 -1.72
CA LEU A 265 5.27 -10.99 -1.72
C LEU A 265 4.43 -10.70 -0.48
N LEU A 266 3.24 -10.15 -0.70
CA LEU A 266 2.27 -9.87 0.34
C LEU A 266 1.24 -10.99 0.42
N ARG A 267 0.80 -11.35 1.63
CA ARG A 267 -0.21 -12.39 1.85
C ARG A 267 -1.23 -11.97 2.90
N LYS A 268 -2.49 -12.33 2.67
CA LYS A 268 -3.58 -12.27 3.65
C LYS A 268 -4.14 -13.67 3.87
N GLN A 269 -4.08 -14.15 5.12
CA GLN A 269 -4.72 -15.41 5.48
C GLN A 269 -6.25 -15.25 5.43
N LEU A 270 -6.93 -16.20 4.79
CA LEU A 270 -8.38 -16.28 4.82
C LEU A 270 -8.75 -17.22 5.98
N THR A 271 -9.02 -16.63 7.14
CA THR A 271 -9.69 -17.36 8.22
C THR A 271 -11.15 -17.54 7.85
N LEU A 272 -11.69 -18.72 8.12
CA LEU A 272 -13.14 -18.91 8.16
C LEU A 272 -13.62 -18.06 9.35
N THR A 273 -14.42 -17.02 9.08
CA THR A 273 -15.25 -16.43 10.12
C THR A 273 -16.12 -17.56 10.67
N ARG A 274 -15.95 -17.85 11.97
CA ARG A 274 -16.79 -18.79 12.71
C ARG A 274 -18.21 -18.28 12.76
#